data_AF-A0AAV7JRL1-F1
#
_entry.id   AF-A0AAV7JRL1-F1
#
_cell.length_a   1.000
_cell.length_b   1.000
_cell.length_c   1.000
_cell.angle_alpha   90.00
_cell.angle_beta   90.00
_cell.angle_gamma   90.00
#
_symmetry.space_group_name_H-M   'P 1'
#
loop_
_entity.id
_entity.type
_entity.pdbx_description
1 polymer ?
#
loop_
_entity_poly.entity_id
_entity_poly.type
_entity_poly.pdbx_seq_one_letter_code
_entity_poly.pdbx_strand_id
1 'polypeptide(L)'
;MVEISFYEIYNEHIYDLLASQKNRKERTQLRVREHPVLGPYIEDLSTYVATGYIDVEHWLTLGNRFRATAATGMNERSSRSHSCFMLVVTQNRELEGEEASIVSKINLVDLAGSERVKNSFTSSERLREGQNINRSLHTLGKVCF
;
A
#
# COMPACT_ATOMS: atom_id res chain seq x y z
N MET A 1 -18.16 -11.48 0.52
CA MET A 1 -16.84 -11.64 -0.15
C MET A 1 -15.86 -10.65 0.45
N VAL A 2 -14.62 -11.06 0.68
CA VAL A 2 -13.55 -10.15 1.10
C VAL A 2 -12.45 -10.18 0.05
N GLU A 3 -12.04 -9.01 -0.42
CA GLU A 3 -10.93 -8.83 -1.35
C GLU A 3 -9.82 -8.05 -0.65
N ILE A 4 -8.58 -8.43 -0.92
CA ILE A 4 -7.38 -7.89 -0.29
C ILE A 4 -6.47 -7.33 -1.37
N SER A 5 -5.91 -6.15 -1.13
CA SER A 5 -4.80 -5.60 -1.89
C SER A 5 -3.77 -5.02 -0.93
N PHE A 6 -2.48 -5.10 -1.25
CA PHE A 6 -1.42 -4.53 -0.40
C PHE A 6 -0.32 -3.92 -1.27
N TYR A 7 0.00 -2.66 -1.02
CA TYR A 7 1.06 -1.95 -1.71
C TYR A 7 1.86 -1.07 -0.76
N GLU A 8 3.08 -0.75 -1.18
CA GLU A 8 3.90 0.28 -0.54
C GLU A 8 4.10 1.48 -1.45
N ILE A 9 4.25 2.65 -0.83
CA ILE A 9 4.69 3.88 -1.46
C ILE A 9 6.09 4.18 -0.94
N TYR A 10 7.06 4.07 -1.82
CA TYR A 10 8.46 4.33 -1.52
C TYR A 10 9.01 5.32 -2.54
N ASN A 11 9.57 6.42 -2.04
CA ASN A 11 10.15 7.46 -2.89
C ASN A 11 9.19 7.95 -3.99
N GLU A 12 7.91 8.19 -3.64
CA GLU A 12 6.82 8.57 -4.56
C GLU A 12 6.46 7.53 -5.63
N HIS A 13 6.96 6.30 -5.50
CA HIS A 13 6.64 5.18 -6.39
C HIS A 13 5.81 4.13 -5.67
N ILE A 14 4.78 3.63 -6.36
CA ILE A 14 3.87 2.61 -5.84
C ILE A 14 4.35 1.24 -6.29
N TYR A 15 4.31 0.27 -5.39
CA TYR A 15 4.69 -1.10 -5.70
C TYR A 15 3.76 -2.10 -5.04
N ASP A 16 3.39 -3.12 -5.81
CA ASP A 16 2.60 -4.25 -5.34
C ASP A 16 3.38 -5.13 -4.35
N LEU A 17 2.83 -5.37 -3.16
CA LEU A 17 3.41 -6.26 -2.17
C LEU A 17 2.89 -7.69 -2.28
N LEU A 18 1.83 -7.97 -3.03
CA LEU A 18 1.23 -9.31 -3.19
C LEU A 18 1.51 -9.96 -4.56
N ALA A 19 2.02 -9.21 -5.54
CA ALA A 19 2.29 -9.72 -6.88
C ALA A 19 3.13 -11.03 -6.90
N SER A 20 2.68 -11.97 -7.74
CA SER A 20 3.27 -13.31 -7.91
C SER A 20 4.74 -13.25 -8.32
N GLN A 21 5.57 -14.03 -7.64
CA GLN A 21 7.04 -14.06 -7.78
C GLN A 21 7.53 -14.55 -9.14
N LYS A 22 6.69 -15.18 -9.98
CA LYS A 22 7.13 -15.91 -11.18
C LYS A 22 7.81 -15.04 -12.26
N ASN A 23 7.58 -13.71 -12.27
CA ASN A 23 8.16 -12.79 -13.26
C ASN A 23 9.06 -11.70 -12.67
N ARG A 24 9.47 -11.82 -11.40
CA ARG A 24 9.97 -10.69 -10.61
C ARG A 24 11.49 -10.51 -10.65
N LYS A 25 12.09 -10.42 -11.84
CA LYS A 25 13.49 -9.96 -11.95
C LYS A 25 13.62 -8.47 -11.59
N GLU A 26 12.56 -7.69 -11.68
CA GLU A 26 12.52 -6.27 -11.29
C GLU A 26 11.19 -5.90 -10.63
N ARG A 27 11.22 -4.95 -9.69
CA ARG A 27 10.01 -4.39 -9.07
C ARG A 27 9.36 -3.41 -10.03
N THR A 28 8.22 -3.79 -10.63
CA THR A 28 7.46 -2.88 -11.49
C THR A 28 6.78 -1.78 -10.67
N GLN A 29 7.00 -0.53 -11.06
CA GLN A 29 6.28 0.62 -10.52
C GLN A 29 4.84 0.62 -11.07
N LEU A 30 3.86 0.72 -10.18
CA LEU A 30 2.44 0.88 -10.53
C LEU A 30 2.08 2.35 -10.76
N ARG A 31 1.01 2.58 -11.53
CA ARG A 31 0.51 3.92 -11.87
C ARG A 31 -0.84 4.18 -11.23
N VAL A 32 -1.06 5.40 -10.77
CA VAL A 32 -2.39 5.87 -10.35
C VAL A 32 -3.13 6.35 -11.59
N ARG A 33 -4.39 5.94 -11.71
CA ARG A 33 -5.34 6.40 -12.73
C ARG A 33 -6.61 6.91 -12.07
N GLU A 34 -7.44 7.59 -12.83
CA GLU A 34 -8.70 8.14 -12.34
C GLU A 34 -9.87 7.54 -13.13
N HIS A 35 -10.84 7.00 -12.41
CA HIS A 35 -12.09 6.52 -12.98
C HIS A 35 -13.16 7.61 -12.83
N PRO A 36 -13.96 7.92 -13.87
CA PRO A 36 -14.93 9.02 -13.85
C PRO A 36 -15.95 8.99 -12.70
N VAL A 37 -16.25 7.79 -12.19
CA VAL A 37 -17.24 7.57 -11.12
C VAL A 37 -16.61 7.11 -9.82
N LEU A 38 -15.52 6.33 -9.88
CA LEU A 38 -14.95 5.66 -8.70
C LEU A 38 -13.77 6.43 -8.10
N GLY A 39 -13.31 7.48 -8.80
CA GLY A 39 -12.16 8.28 -8.40
C GLY A 39 -10.83 7.56 -8.65
N PRO A 40 -9.77 7.93 -7.91
CA PRO A 40 -8.42 7.42 -8.15
C PRO A 40 -8.28 5.94 -7.77
N TYR A 41 -7.59 5.18 -8.61
CA TYR A 41 -7.25 3.78 -8.40
C TYR A 41 -5.83 3.46 -8.89
N ILE A 42 -5.27 2.34 -8.44
CA ILE A 42 -3.94 1.89 -8.85
C ILE A 42 -4.12 0.85 -9.95
N GLU A 43 -3.57 1.12 -11.12
CA GLU A 43 -3.56 0.19 -12.24
C GLU A 43 -2.67 -1.02 -11.93
N ASP A 44 -3.12 -2.22 -12.33
CA ASP A 44 -2.43 -3.50 -12.17
C ASP A 44 -2.11 -3.91 -10.72
N LEU A 45 -2.79 -3.31 -9.73
CA LEU A 45 -2.67 -3.74 -8.34
C LEU A 45 -3.34 -5.12 -8.16
N SER A 46 -2.58 -6.08 -7.64
CA SER A 46 -3.07 -7.43 -7.39
C SER A 46 -4.16 -7.43 -6.31
N THR A 47 -5.27 -8.10 -6.62
CA THR A 47 -6.38 -8.31 -5.70
C THR A 47 -6.59 -9.80 -5.47
N TYR A 48 -6.69 -10.20 -4.21
CA TYR A 48 -6.89 -11.59 -3.81
C TYR A 48 -8.15 -11.74 -2.97
N VAL A 49 -8.90 -12.82 -3.19
CA VAL A 49 -10.08 -13.14 -2.38
C VAL A 49 -9.63 -13.83 -1.09
N ALA A 50 -10.17 -13.37 0.04
CA ALA A 50 -10.03 -14.00 1.34
C ALA A 50 -11.35 -14.65 1.77
N THR A 51 -11.27 -15.88 2.26
CA THR A 51 -12.42 -16.66 2.75
C THR A 51 -12.56 -16.60 4.27
N GLY A 52 -11.53 -16.14 4.97
CA GLY A 52 -11.54 -15.98 6.41
C GLY A 52 -10.30 -15.27 6.95
N TYR A 53 -10.21 -15.19 8.28
CA TYR A 53 -9.11 -14.52 8.99
C TYR A 53 -7.73 -15.06 8.59
N ILE A 54 -7.60 -16.39 8.45
CA ILE A 54 -6.32 -17.05 8.12
C ILE A 54 -5.77 -16.56 6.78
N ASP A 55 -6.63 -16.35 5.78
CA ASP A 55 -6.20 -15.81 4.49
C ASP A 55 -5.74 -14.36 4.63
N VAL A 56 -6.45 -13.56 5.41
CA VAL A 56 -6.09 -12.16 5.68
C VAL A 56 -4.72 -12.08 6.34
N GLU A 57 -4.50 -12.86 7.40
CA GLU A 57 -3.24 -12.94 8.13
C GLU A 57 -2.10 -13.44 7.23
N HIS A 58 -2.37 -14.42 6.37
CA HIS A 58 -1.41 -14.93 5.40
C HIS A 58 -0.95 -13.83 4.44
N TRP A 59 -1.89 -13.13 3.80
CA TRP A 59 -1.57 -12.06 2.84
C TRP A 59 -0.84 -10.88 3.51
N LEU A 60 -1.27 -10.51 4.73
CA LEU A 60 -0.60 -9.47 5.52
C LEU A 60 0.86 -9.86 5.83
N THR A 61 1.08 -11.08 6.31
CA THR A 61 2.41 -11.60 6.64
C THR A 61 3.30 -11.70 5.41
N LEU A 62 2.75 -12.17 4.29
CA LEU A 62 3.46 -12.30 3.03
C LEU A 62 3.90 -10.93 2.48
N GLY A 63 2.99 -9.96 2.43
CA GLY A 63 3.31 -8.61 1.96
C GLY A 63 4.34 -7.90 2.85
N ASN A 64 4.25 -8.07 4.18
CA ASN A 64 5.26 -7.54 5.11
C ASN A 64 6.64 -8.16 4.89
N ARG A 65 6.70 -9.46 4.60
CA ARG A 65 7.96 -10.13 4.24
C ARG A 65 8.56 -9.52 2.98
N PHE A 66 7.74 -9.25 1.95
CA PHE A 66 8.22 -8.64 0.71
C PHE A 66 8.66 -7.18 0.89
N ARG A 67 7.96 -6.42 1.75
CA ARG A 67 8.38 -5.09 2.18
C ARG A 67 9.77 -5.13 2.81
N ALA A 68 10.02 -6.12 3.68
CA ALA A 68 11.30 -6.30 4.35
C ALA A 68 12.43 -6.79 3.43
N THR A 69 12.18 -7.74 2.52
CA THR A 69 13.23 -8.28 1.64
C THR A 69 13.65 -7.30 0.56
N ALA A 70 12.79 -6.38 0.14
CA ALA A 70 13.20 -5.30 -0.74
C ALA A 70 14.14 -4.27 -0.08
N ALA A 71 14.41 -4.41 1.21
CA ALA A 71 15.36 -3.59 1.97
C ALA A 71 16.80 -4.10 1.92
N THR A 72 17.11 -5.18 1.18
CA THR A 72 18.44 -5.81 1.17
C THR A 72 19.50 -4.92 0.53
N GLY A 73 20.25 -4.26 1.40
CA GLY A 73 21.34 -3.34 1.10
C GLY A 73 21.50 -2.32 2.23
N MET A 74 21.77 -2.79 3.45
CA MET A 74 22.05 -1.96 4.65
C MET A 74 20.96 -0.96 5.10
N ASN A 75 19.71 -1.03 4.61
CA ASN A 75 18.71 0.00 4.88
C ASN A 75 17.52 -0.55 5.68
N GLU A 76 17.15 0.15 6.75
CA GLU A 76 15.86 -0.01 7.43
C GLU A 76 14.76 0.61 6.55
N ARG A 77 14.45 -0.02 5.41
CA ARG A 77 13.53 0.54 4.39
C ARG A 77 12.08 0.62 4.89
N SER A 78 11.70 -0.25 5.82
CA SER A 78 10.34 -0.28 6.39
C SER A 78 9.99 0.97 7.19
N SER A 79 10.95 1.69 7.76
CA SER A 79 10.71 3.00 8.39
C SER A 79 10.59 4.14 7.37
N ARG A 80 10.92 3.87 6.10
CA ARG A 80 11.09 4.86 5.02
C ARG A 80 10.11 4.67 3.86
N SER A 81 9.16 3.77 4.00
CA SER A 81 8.07 3.51 3.04
C SER A 81 6.74 3.58 3.76
N HIS A 82 5.73 4.17 3.13
CA HIS A 82 4.35 4.02 3.57
C HIS A 82 3.79 2.72 3.02
N SER A 83 2.85 2.09 3.72
CA SER A 83 2.15 0.92 3.20
C SER A 83 0.67 0.98 3.50
N CYS A 84 -0.12 0.42 2.59
CA CYS A 84 -1.57 0.45 2.67
C CYS A 84 -2.13 -0.94 2.38
N PHE A 85 -2.63 -1.59 3.42
CA PHE A 85 -3.33 -2.87 3.32
C PHE A 85 -4.84 -2.59 3.21
N MET A 86 -5.41 -2.91 2.07
CA MET A 86 -6.78 -2.62 1.71
C MET A 86 -7.63 -3.88 1.77
N LEU A 87 -8.77 -3.81 2.46
CA LEU A 87 -9.82 -4.82 2.44
C LEU A 87 -11.08 -4.22 1.82
N VAL A 88 -11.63 -4.88 0.81
CA VAL A 88 -12.96 -4.60 0.27
C VAL A 88 -13.89 -5.71 0.71
N VAL A 89 -14.90 -5.38 1.50
CA VAL A 89 -15.88 -6.31 2.05
C VAL A 89 -17.22 -6.08 1.38
N THR A 90 -17.66 -7.06 0.61
CA THR A 90 -18.96 -7.06 -0.05
C THR A 90 -19.90 -7.99 0.71
N GLN A 91 -20.95 -7.42 1.29
CA GLN A 91 -22.02 -8.14 1.99
C GLN A 91 -23.28 -8.09 1.15
N ASN A 92 -23.78 -9.25 0.75
CA ASN A 92 -25.10 -9.35 0.13
C ASN A 92 -26.14 -9.51 1.24
N ARG A 93 -27.21 -8.73 1.16
CA ARG A 93 -28.36 -8.77 2.07
C ARG A 93 -29.62 -8.79 1.26
N GLU A 94 -30.59 -9.57 1.70
CA GLU A 94 -31.94 -9.48 1.17
C GLU A 94 -32.73 -8.52 2.08
N LEU A 95 -33.23 -7.43 1.51
CA LEU A 95 -34.05 -6.45 2.20
C LEU A 95 -35.39 -6.39 1.48
N GLU A 96 -36.47 -6.76 2.16
CA GLU A 96 -37.85 -6.68 1.63
C GLU A 96 -38.07 -7.43 0.31
N GLY A 97 -37.31 -8.52 0.07
CA GLY A 97 -37.40 -9.31 -1.16
C GLY A 97 -36.57 -8.77 -2.34
N GLU A 98 -35.78 -7.71 -2.11
CA GLU A 98 -34.78 -7.22 -3.06
C GLU A 98 -33.36 -7.60 -2.62
N GLU A 99 -32.55 -8.09 -3.56
CA GLU A 99 -31.11 -8.31 -3.35
C GLU A 99 -30.38 -6.96 -3.29
N ALA A 100 -29.87 -6.61 -2.12
CA ALA A 100 -29.01 -5.47 -1.90
C ALA A 100 -27.57 -5.92 -1.62
N SER A 101 -26.58 -5.19 -2.14
CA SER A 101 -25.18 -5.40 -1.77
C SER A 101 -24.61 -4.15 -1.10
N ILE A 102 -23.93 -4.34 0.02
CA ILE A 102 -23.20 -3.31 0.74
C ILE A 102 -21.71 -3.58 0.53
N VAL A 103 -21.02 -2.62 -0.09
CA VAL A 103 -19.57 -2.68 -0.30
C VAL A 103 -18.90 -1.72 0.67
N SER A 104 -18.02 -2.24 1.52
CA SER A 104 -17.23 -1.47 2.48
C SER A 104 -15.75 -1.55 2.14
N LYS A 105 -15.04 -0.43 2.20
CA LYS A 105 -13.59 -0.37 1.94
C LYS A 105 -12.86 0.06 3.22
N ILE A 106 -11.98 -0.81 3.70
CA ILE A 106 -11.17 -0.60 4.89
C ILE A 106 -9.71 -0.47 4.44
N ASN A 107 -9.05 0.62 4.81
CA ASN A 107 -7.62 0.82 4.53
C ASN A 107 -6.86 0.87 5.85
N LEU A 108 -5.94 -0.06 6.05
CA LEU A 108 -5.00 -0.07 7.16
C LEU A 108 -3.68 0.52 6.65
N VAL A 109 -3.39 1.74 7.07
CA VAL A 109 -2.25 2.51 6.57
C VAL A 109 -1.16 2.59 7.64
N ASP A 110 0.03 2.12 7.31
CA ASP A 110 1.25 2.24 8.11
C ASP A 110 2.14 3.28 7.43
N LEU A 111 2.30 4.44 8.07
CA LEU A 111 3.05 5.56 7.52
C LEU A 111 4.52 5.47 7.92
N ALA A 112 5.40 5.89 7.00
CA ALA A 112 6.81 6.04 7.27
C ALA A 112 7.07 7.03 8.43
N GLY A 113 8.23 6.89 9.06
CA GLY A 113 8.68 7.76 10.14
C GLY A 113 8.74 9.23 9.70
N SER A 114 8.35 10.13 10.61
CA SER A 114 8.34 11.57 10.39
C SER A 114 9.65 12.26 10.82
N GLU A 115 10.70 11.49 11.07
CA GLU A 115 11.97 12.05 11.53
C GLU A 115 12.59 12.96 10.48
N ARG A 116 13.01 14.15 10.94
CA ARG A 116 13.76 15.07 10.10
C ARG A 116 15.11 14.44 9.80
N VAL A 117 15.47 14.41 8.52
CA VAL A 117 16.82 14.09 8.06
C VAL A 117 17.77 15.12 8.66
N LYS A 118 18.38 14.82 9.81
CA LYS A 118 19.48 15.62 10.36
C LYS A 118 20.66 15.48 9.40
N ASN A 119 21.32 16.59 9.08
CA ASN A 119 22.48 16.79 8.19
C ASN A 119 23.67 15.84 8.48
N SER A 120 23.42 14.55 8.40
CA SER A 120 24.41 13.48 8.40
C SER A 120 24.81 13.32 6.93
N PHE A 121 26.11 13.37 6.69
CA PHE A 121 26.80 13.30 5.39
C PHE A 121 26.39 12.07 4.56
N THR A 122 25.16 12.07 4.06
CA THR A 122 24.54 10.96 3.33
C THR A 122 24.40 11.38 1.88
N SER A 123 24.65 10.42 0.99
CA SER A 123 24.61 10.60 -0.46
C SER A 123 23.36 11.36 -0.93
N SER A 124 23.49 12.11 -2.03
CA SER A 124 22.41 12.90 -2.64
C SER A 124 21.10 12.12 -2.82
N GLU A 125 21.19 10.82 -3.07
CA GLU A 125 20.05 9.90 -3.18
C GLU A 125 19.28 9.72 -1.86
N ARG A 126 19.98 9.56 -0.73
CA ARG A 126 19.36 9.44 0.61
C ARG A 126 18.68 10.73 1.04
N LEU A 127 19.26 11.88 0.67
CA LEU A 127 18.64 13.19 0.91
C LEU A 127 17.32 13.31 0.13
N ARG A 128 17.32 12.92 -1.15
CA ARG A 128 16.11 12.97 -2.00
C ARG A 128 15.01 12.04 -1.48
N GLU A 129 15.37 10.83 -1.08
CA GLU A 129 14.45 9.86 -0.46
C GLU A 129 13.83 10.43 0.83
N GLY A 130 14.64 11.00 1.72
CA GLY A 130 14.14 11.63 2.94
C GLY A 130 13.25 12.85 2.69
N GLN A 131 13.53 13.65 1.66
CA GLN A 131 12.65 14.73 1.23
C GLN A 131 11.29 14.21 0.74
N ASN A 132 11.27 13.10 0.00
CA ASN A 132 10.04 12.52 -0.52
C ASN A 132 9.16 11.93 0.58
N ILE A 133 9.74 11.21 1.54
CA ILE A 133 9.02 10.72 2.74
C ILE A 133 8.35 11.88 3.48
N ASN A 134 9.11 12.96 3.72
CA ASN A 134 8.58 14.14 4.41
C ASN A 134 7.54 14.89 3.56
N ARG A 135 7.66 14.88 2.23
CA ARG A 135 6.69 15.49 1.32
C ARG A 135 5.34 14.79 1.37
N SER A 136 5.31 13.46 1.32
CA SER A 136 4.05 12.71 1.37
C SER A 136 3.37 12.88 2.73
N LEU A 137 4.12 12.82 3.84
CA LEU A 137 3.60 13.10 5.20
C LEU A 137 3.08 14.53 5.37
N HIS A 138 3.82 15.53 4.87
CA HIS A 138 3.40 16.92 4.90
C HIS A 138 2.13 17.16 4.07
N THR A 139 1.99 16.48 2.93
CA THR A 139 0.80 16.59 2.09
C THR A 139 -0.41 15.97 2.79
N LEU A 140 -0.25 14.82 3.45
CA LEU A 140 -1.30 14.23 4.29
C LEU A 140 -1.72 15.19 5.42
N GLY A 141 -0.75 15.81 6.10
CA GLY A 141 -1.01 16.81 7.14
C GLY A 141 -1.84 18.00 6.67
N LYS A 142 -1.67 18.46 5.42
CA LYS A 142 -2.44 19.57 4.83
C LYS A 142 -3.88 19.21 4.44
N VAL A 143 -4.19 17.93 4.29
CA VAL A 143 -5.53 17.45 3.89
C VAL A 143 -6.34 17.07 5.13
N CYS A 144 -5.67 16.63 6.20
CA CYS A 144 -6.31 16.21 7.45
C CYS A 144 -6.40 17.32 8.52
N PHE A 145 -5.61 18.40 8.42
CA PHE A 145 -5.59 19.55 9.32
C PHE A 145 -5.68 20.86 8.53
#